data_AF-A0A976CKM4-F1
#
_entry.id   AF-A0A976CKM4-F1
#
_cell.length_a   1.000
_cell.length_b   1.000
_cell.length_c   1.000
_cell.angle_alpha   90.00
_cell.angle_beta   90.00
_cell.angle_gamma   90.00
#
_symmetry.space_group_name_H-M   'P 1'
#
loop_
_entity.id
_entity.type
_entity.pdbx_description
1 polymer ?
#
loop_
_entity_poly.entity_id
_entity_poly.type
_entity_poly.pdbx_seq_one_letter_code
_entity_poly.pdbx_strand_id
1 'polypeptide(L)'
;MVELNQLLLEFESNLTWEAVTQEWKERRDSWVSDVEAAVEPSQLAEFLVELESDIEWEAVQNQWKRRRESWVEECQAASTLEEVSSLLLELESNTTWEVVTDEWQENRENWVRQMYEFNDE
;
A
#
# COMPACT_ATOMS: atom_id res chain seq x y z
N MET A 1 -0.31 13.78 14.43
CA MET A 1 -0.46 13.58 12.98
C MET A 1 0.12 12.23 12.69
N VAL A 2 -0.67 11.34 12.11
CA VAL A 2 -0.16 10.06 11.64
C VAL A 2 0.56 10.32 10.33
N GLU A 3 1.69 9.66 10.12
CA GLU A 3 2.49 9.80 8.89
C GLU A 3 2.03 8.75 7.89
N LEU A 4 1.99 9.10 6.60
CA LEU A 4 1.55 8.18 5.54
C LEU A 4 2.39 6.90 5.51
N ASN A 5 3.67 7.01 5.87
CA ASN A 5 4.61 5.89 6.03
C ASN A 5 4.06 4.84 7.01
N GLN A 6 3.53 5.28 8.16
CA GLN A 6 2.98 4.40 9.18
C GLN A 6 1.73 3.68 8.68
N LEU A 7 0.89 4.37 7.90
CA LEU A 7 -0.30 3.76 7.31
C LEU A 7 0.06 2.73 6.22
N LEU A 8 1.09 3.00 5.42
CA LEU A 8 1.61 2.03 4.46
C LEU A 8 2.15 0.77 5.14
N LEU A 9 2.92 0.94 6.22
CA LEU A 9 3.43 -0.16 7.04
C LEU A 9 2.31 -0.94 7.73
N GLU A 10 1.27 -0.26 8.19
CA GLU A 10 0.12 -0.89 8.83
C GLU A 10 -0.63 -1.78 7.83
N PHE A 11 -0.85 -1.31 6.60
CA PHE A 11 -1.46 -2.13 5.55
C PHE A 11 -0.59 -3.34 5.20
N GLU A 12 0.72 -3.14 4.98
CA GLU A 12 1.65 -4.23 4.66
C GLU A 12 1.68 -5.30 5.77
N SER A 13 1.74 -4.88 7.04
CA SER A 13 1.78 -5.80 8.17
C SER A 13 0.49 -6.62 8.35
N ASN A 14 -0.59 -6.21 7.69
CA ASN A 14 -1.88 -6.88 7.72
C ASN A 14 -2.14 -7.76 6.49
N LEU A 15 -1.22 -7.78 5.52
CA LEU A 15 -1.21 -8.77 4.45
C LEU A 15 -0.73 -10.11 5.00
N THR A 16 -1.38 -11.20 4.58
CA THR A 16 -0.90 -12.54 4.92
C THR A 16 0.34 -12.88 4.11
N TRP A 17 1.17 -13.79 4.63
CA TRP A 17 2.34 -14.27 3.88
C TRP A 17 1.99 -15.08 2.62
N GLU A 18 0.72 -15.41 2.42
CA GLU A 18 0.19 -16.01 1.18
C GLU A 18 -0.15 -14.94 0.14
N ALA A 19 -0.31 -13.68 0.58
CA ALA A 19 -0.60 -12.55 -0.28
C ALA A 19 0.60 -12.07 -1.09
N VAL A 20 1.81 -12.44 -0.66
CA VAL A 20 3.08 -11.86 -1.11
C VAL A 20 4.04 -12.94 -1.57
N THR A 21 4.91 -12.56 -2.51
CA THR A 21 5.94 -13.46 -3.06
C THR A 21 6.91 -13.93 -1.99
N GLN A 22 7.68 -14.98 -2.29
CA GLN A 22 8.78 -15.39 -1.41
C GLN A 22 9.89 -14.33 -1.35
N GLU A 23 10.16 -13.65 -2.46
CA GLU A 23 11.18 -12.60 -2.59
C GLU A 23 10.85 -11.42 -1.66
N TRP A 24 9.56 -11.05 -1.55
CA TRP A 24 9.09 -10.06 -0.60
C TRP A 24 9.52 -10.36 0.84
N LYS A 25 9.43 -11.61 1.26
CA LYS A 25 9.73 -12.01 2.65
C LYS A 25 11.19 -11.74 3.02
N GLU A 26 12.08 -11.79 2.04
CA GLU A 26 13.50 -11.49 2.21
C GLU A 26 13.77 -9.98 2.13
N ARG A 27 12.99 -9.25 1.33
CA ARG A 27 13.11 -7.80 1.12
C ARG A 27 12.44 -6.97 2.23
N ARG A 28 11.38 -7.51 2.86
CA ARG A 28 10.48 -6.81 3.80
C ARG A 28 11.20 -6.04 4.88
N ASP A 29 12.12 -6.65 5.63
CA ASP A 29 12.80 -5.97 6.74
C ASP A 29 13.58 -4.72 6.28
N SER A 30 14.21 -4.80 5.11
CA SER A 30 14.91 -3.64 4.53
C SER A 30 13.91 -2.62 4.02
N TRP A 31 12.83 -3.06 3.37
CA TRP A 31 11.80 -2.17 2.83
C TRP A 31 11.08 -1.39 3.93
N VAL A 32 10.76 -2.04 5.06
CA VAL A 32 10.17 -1.38 6.23
C VAL A 32 11.08 -0.26 6.72
N SER A 33 12.38 -0.53 6.83
CA SER A 33 13.36 0.48 7.24
C SER A 33 13.45 1.64 6.24
N ASP A 34 13.36 1.35 4.94
CA ASP A 34 13.38 2.36 3.88
C ASP A 34 12.11 3.23 3.90
N VAL A 35 10.93 2.64 4.14
CA VAL A 35 9.65 3.35 4.29
C VAL A 35 9.65 4.21 5.54
N GLU A 36 10.16 3.72 6.67
CA GLU A 36 10.29 4.54 7.89
C GLU A 36 11.22 5.73 7.69
N ALA A 37 12.24 5.59 6.85
CA ALA A 37 13.19 6.64 6.52
C ALA A 37 12.73 7.58 5.39
N ALA A 38 11.64 7.24 4.68
CA ALA A 38 11.13 8.02 3.56
C ALA A 38 10.61 9.38 4.01
N VAL A 39 11.09 10.46 3.39
CA VAL A 39 10.64 11.83 3.70
C VAL A 39 9.87 12.43 2.54
N GLU A 40 10.20 12.03 1.31
CA GLU A 40 9.57 12.56 0.11
C GLU A 40 8.38 11.69 -0.32
N PRO A 41 7.24 12.28 -0.73
CA PRO A 41 6.09 11.53 -1.23
C PRO A 41 6.44 10.63 -2.42
N SER A 42 7.34 11.08 -3.30
CA SER A 42 7.81 10.27 -4.43
C SER A 42 8.49 8.97 -3.98
N GLN A 43 9.28 9.00 -2.89
CA GLN A 43 9.90 7.80 -2.34
C GLN A 43 8.83 6.83 -1.81
N LEU A 44 7.81 7.34 -1.13
CA LEU A 44 6.69 6.52 -0.67
C LEU A 44 5.93 5.88 -1.83
N ALA A 45 5.74 6.62 -2.92
CA ALA A 45 5.11 6.09 -4.13
C ALA A 45 5.95 4.98 -4.78
N GLU A 46 7.28 5.12 -4.79
CA GLU A 46 8.19 4.06 -5.26
C GLU A 46 8.08 2.80 -4.38
N PHE A 47 8.07 2.96 -3.05
CA PHE A 47 7.91 1.83 -2.13
C PHE A 47 6.54 1.17 -2.22
N LEU A 48 5.49 1.95 -2.49
CA LEU A 48 4.14 1.46 -2.73
C LEU A 48 4.08 0.59 -4.01
N VAL A 49 4.75 1.00 -5.08
CA VAL A 49 4.87 0.19 -6.31
C VAL A 49 5.68 -1.08 -6.08
N GLU A 50 6.73 -1.00 -5.25
CA GLU A 50 7.52 -2.17 -4.88
C GLU A 50 6.64 -3.21 -4.16
N LEU A 51 5.90 -2.79 -3.13
CA LEU A 51 4.95 -3.65 -2.42
C LEU A 51 3.93 -4.26 -3.38
N GLU A 52 3.29 -3.46 -4.24
CA GLU A 52 2.29 -3.97 -5.19
C GLU A 52 2.88 -4.99 -6.16
N SER A 53 4.11 -4.80 -6.60
CA SER A 53 4.79 -5.72 -7.54
C SER A 53 5.09 -7.08 -6.91
N ASP A 54 5.18 -7.11 -5.58
CA ASP A 54 5.44 -8.28 -4.76
C ASP A 54 4.18 -8.89 -4.14
N ILE A 55 3.00 -8.32 -4.40
CA ILE A 55 1.71 -8.93 -4.09
C ILE A 55 1.36 -9.94 -5.20
N GLU A 56 0.95 -11.13 -4.78
CA GLU A 56 0.54 -12.22 -5.67
C GLU A 56 -0.71 -11.84 -6.49
N TRP A 57 -0.78 -12.28 -7.74
CA TRP A 57 -1.93 -11.97 -8.60
C TRP A 57 -3.25 -12.60 -8.15
N GLU A 58 -3.19 -13.55 -7.23
CA GLU A 58 -4.33 -14.20 -6.57
C GLU A 58 -4.83 -13.37 -5.36
N ALA A 59 -3.96 -12.53 -4.80
CA ALA A 59 -4.24 -11.60 -3.70
C ALA A 59 -4.95 -10.31 -4.13
N VAL A 60 -5.07 -10.08 -5.43
CA VAL A 60 -5.72 -8.88 -6.00
C VAL A 60 -6.91 -9.24 -6.87
N GLN A 61 -7.88 -8.33 -6.94
CA GLN A 61 -9.05 -8.49 -7.80
C GLN A 61 -8.65 -8.54 -9.29
N ASN A 62 -9.35 -9.33 -10.11
CA ASN A 62 -9.03 -9.48 -11.53
C ASN A 62 -9.05 -8.17 -12.34
N GLN A 63 -9.83 -7.19 -11.90
CA GLN A 63 -9.85 -5.85 -12.52
C GLN A 63 -8.57 -5.06 -12.28
N TRP A 64 -7.86 -5.33 -11.19
CA TRP A 64 -6.59 -4.71 -10.85
C TRP A 64 -5.55 -4.91 -11.95
N LYS A 65 -5.51 -6.10 -12.55
CA LYS A 65 -4.61 -6.42 -13.69
C LYS A 65 -4.70 -5.44 -14.85
N ARG A 66 -5.86 -4.80 -15.06
CA ARG A 66 -6.05 -3.78 -16.10
C ARG A 66 -5.76 -2.36 -15.61
N ARG A 67 -5.92 -2.12 -14.31
CA ARG A 67 -5.74 -0.83 -13.66
C ARG A 67 -4.28 -0.55 -13.29
N ARG A 68 -3.53 -1.61 -12.98
CA ARG A 68 -2.15 -1.58 -12.51
C ARG A 68 -1.24 -0.72 -13.37
N GLU A 69 -1.30 -0.86 -14.70
CA GLU A 69 -0.39 -0.12 -15.59
C GLU A 69 -0.54 1.40 -15.38
N SER A 70 -1.76 1.91 -15.43
CA SER A 70 -2.03 3.33 -15.17
C SER A 70 -1.77 3.72 -13.71
N TRP A 71 -2.01 2.81 -12.76
CA TRP A 71 -1.76 3.08 -11.34
C TRP A 71 -0.26 3.24 -11.06
N VAL A 72 0.60 2.42 -11.68
CA VAL A 72 2.06 2.56 -11.58
C VAL A 72 2.53 3.89 -12.19
N GLU A 73 1.96 4.29 -13.32
CA GLU A 73 2.26 5.61 -13.92
C GLU A 73 1.87 6.75 -12.99
N GLU A 74 0.72 6.64 -12.31
CA GLU A 74 0.29 7.63 -11.32
C GLU A 74 1.18 7.64 -10.08
N CYS A 75 1.64 6.49 -9.58
CA CYS A 75 2.64 6.43 -8.51
C CYS A 75 3.94 7.12 -8.91
N GLN A 76 4.42 6.92 -10.14
CA GLN A 76 5.63 7.58 -10.64
C GLN A 76 5.45 9.10 -10.80
N ALA A 77 4.23 9.55 -11.06
CA ALA A 77 3.89 10.96 -11.18
C ALA A 77 3.58 11.61 -9.82
N ALA A 78 3.24 10.82 -8.79
CA ALA A 78 2.83 11.29 -7.48
C ALA A 78 3.96 12.10 -6.83
N SER A 79 3.61 13.32 -6.42
CA SER A 79 4.53 14.27 -5.82
C SER A 79 4.03 14.83 -4.49
N THR A 80 2.82 14.43 -4.09
CA THR A 80 2.14 14.89 -2.88
C THR A 80 1.66 13.71 -2.03
N LEU A 81 1.48 13.93 -0.73
CA LEU A 81 0.97 12.88 0.17
C LEU A 81 -0.49 12.51 -0.16
N GLU A 82 -1.31 13.44 -0.65
CA GLU A 82 -2.68 13.21 -1.11
C GLU A 82 -2.74 12.22 -2.29
N GLU A 83 -1.84 12.36 -3.26
CA GLU A 83 -1.77 11.43 -4.39
C GLU A 83 -1.39 10.03 -3.90
N VAL A 84 -0.37 9.94 -3.05
CA VAL A 84 0.11 8.66 -2.52
C VAL A 84 -0.92 7.99 -1.61
N SER A 85 -1.62 8.74 -0.75
CA SER A 85 -2.69 8.21 0.10
C SER A 85 -3.84 7.66 -0.75
N SER A 86 -4.23 8.38 -1.82
CA SER A 86 -5.26 7.95 -2.75
C SER A 86 -4.87 6.68 -3.51
N LEU A 87 -3.60 6.58 -3.93
CA LEU A 87 -3.08 5.40 -4.62
C LEU A 87 -3.00 4.17 -3.70
N LEU A 88 -2.59 4.36 -2.45
CA LEU A 88 -2.56 3.30 -1.44
C LEU A 88 -3.97 2.82 -1.07
N LEU A 89 -4.93 3.74 -0.91
CA LEU A 89 -6.34 3.41 -0.76
C LEU A 89 -6.87 2.57 -1.93
N GLU A 90 -6.45 2.90 -3.16
CA GLU A 90 -6.86 2.15 -4.34
C GLU A 90 -6.32 0.72 -4.33
N LEU A 91 -5.04 0.53 -3.99
CA LEU A 91 -4.43 -0.79 -3.85
C LEU A 91 -5.12 -1.63 -2.78
N GLU A 92 -5.34 -1.05 -1.59
CA GLU A 92 -6.04 -1.70 -0.48
C GLU A 92 -7.43 -2.18 -0.90
N SER A 93 -8.21 -1.29 -1.53
CA SER A 93 -9.56 -1.60 -2.01
C SER A 93 -9.59 -2.70 -3.08
N ASN A 94 -8.49 -2.90 -3.82
CA ASN A 94 -8.35 -3.95 -4.83
C ASN A 94 -7.68 -5.22 -4.31
N THR A 95 -7.17 -5.23 -3.08
CA THR A 95 -6.67 -6.42 -2.41
C THR A 95 -7.84 -7.27 -1.92
N THR A 96 -7.75 -8.59 -2.03
CA THR A 96 -8.84 -9.48 -1.65
C THR A 96 -8.91 -9.66 -0.14
N TRP A 97 -10.12 -9.82 0.39
CA TRP A 97 -10.30 -10.03 1.83
C TRP A 97 -9.75 -11.38 2.33
N GLU A 98 -9.46 -12.31 1.41
CA GLU A 98 -8.91 -13.63 1.73
C GLU A 98 -7.43 -13.58 2.12
N VAL A 99 -6.74 -12.50 1.78
CA VAL A 99 -5.29 -12.34 1.97
C VAL A 99 -4.93 -11.24 2.96
N VAL A 100 -5.90 -10.76 3.71
CA VAL A 100 -5.73 -9.81 4.83
C VAL A 100 -6.15 -10.49 6.12
N THR A 101 -5.59 -10.06 7.25
CA THR A 101 -5.95 -10.58 8.57
C THR A 101 -7.39 -10.22 8.96
N ASP A 102 -7.99 -11.01 9.86
CA ASP A 102 -9.29 -10.65 10.45
C ASP A 102 -9.22 -9.30 11.21
N GLU A 103 -8.09 -9.02 11.86
CA GLU A 103 -7.84 -7.75 12.57
C GLU A 103 -7.88 -6.55 11.61
N TRP A 104 -7.39 -6.72 10.38
CA TRP A 104 -7.50 -5.69 9.34
C TRP A 104 -8.95 -5.30 9.07
N GLN A 105 -9.86 -6.27 9.03
CA GLN A 105 -11.27 -5.99 8.74
C GLN A 105 -11.90 -5.07 9.79
N GLU A 106 -11.50 -5.22 11.04
CA GLU A 106 -11.95 -4.38 12.15
C GLU A 106 -11.27 -3.00 12.14
N ASN A 107 -9.99 -2.94 11.76
CA ASN A 107 -9.20 -1.70 11.79
C ASN A 107 -9.32 -0.85 10.51
N ARG A 108 -9.71 -1.44 9.38
CA ARG A 108 -9.75 -0.79 8.06
C ARG A 108 -10.56 0.50 8.07
N GLU A 109 -11.72 0.54 8.74
CA GLU A 109 -12.52 1.78 8.81
C GLU A 109 -11.78 2.92 9.51
N ASN A 110 -10.92 2.61 10.47
CA ASN A 110 -10.07 3.59 11.12
C ASN A 110 -8.94 4.05 10.20
N TRP A 111 -8.23 3.11 9.60
CA TRP A 111 -7.15 3.39 8.65
C TRP A 111 -7.62 4.23 7.46
N VAL A 112 -8.76 3.89 6.84
CA VAL A 112 -9.36 4.66 5.74
C VAL A 112 -9.70 6.08 6.18
N ARG A 113 -10.19 6.27 7.40
CA ARG A 113 -10.46 7.61 7.94
C ARG A 113 -9.19 8.45 8.02
N GLN A 114 -8.09 7.86 8.49
CA GLN A 114 -6.79 8.53 8.57
C GLN A 114 -6.27 8.88 7.19
N MET A 115 -6.50 8.03 6.18
CA MET A 115 -6.13 8.33 4.78
C MET A 115 -6.84 9.56 4.23
N TYR A 116 -8.13 9.72 4.54
CA TYR A 116 -8.88 10.90 4.10
C TYR A 116 -8.42 12.20 4.76
N GLU A 117 -7.70 12.15 5.89
CA GLU A 117 -7.11 13.36 6.47
C GLU A 117 -6.04 14.00 5.56
N PHE A 118 -5.43 13.22 4.66
CA PHE A 118 -4.47 13.72 3.67
C PHE A 118 -5.14 14.30 2.41
N ASN A 119 -6.44 14.07 2.23
CA ASN A 119 -7.22 14.49 1.05
C ASN A 119 -8.13 15.69 1.32
N ASP A 120 -8.16 16.19 2.57
CA ASP A 120 -9.03 17.29 3.02
C ASP A 120 -8.24 18.60 3.28
N GLU A 121 -6.97 18.70 2.84
CA GLU A 121 -6.09 19.89 3.01
C GLU A 121 -5.94 20.78 1.77
#